data_AF-A0A1W9M3R3-F1
#
_entry.id   AF-A0A1W9M3R3-F1
#
_cell.length_a   1.000
_cell.length_b   1.000
_cell.length_c   1.000
_cell.angle_alpha   90.00
_cell.angle_beta   90.00
_cell.angle_gamma   90.00
#
_symmetry.space_group_name_H-M   'P 1'
#
loop_
_entity.id
_entity.type
_entity.pdbx_description
1 polymer ?
#
loop_
_entity_poly.entity_id
_entity_poly.type
_entity_poly.pdbx_seq_one_letter_code
_entity_poly.pdbx_strand_id
1 'polypeptide(L)' 'MRQILQSLKTGVTEVAEVPCPRAGRGQLLIRTARSLVSAGTERMLVDFGRAGWIDKARQQPDKVRQVLDKIRT' A
#
# COMPACT_ATOMS: atom_id res chain seq x y z
N MET A 1 -15.97 2.91 11.18
CA MET A 1 -14.62 3.33 11.59
C MET A 1 -13.97 3.96 10.38
N ARG A 2 -13.25 5.07 10.57
CA ARG A 2 -12.58 5.76 9.47
C ARG A 2 -11.31 5.01 9.05
N GLN A 3 -11.13 4.80 7.76
CA GLN A 3 -9.95 4.18 7.18
C GLN A 3 -9.47 4.98 5.97
N ILE A 4 -8.15 5.09 5.80
CA ILE A 4 -7.54 5.65 4.60
C ILE A 4 -7.48 4.53 3.55
N LEU A 5 -8.10 4.75 2.39
CA LEU A 5 -8.03 3.85 1.24
C LEU A 5 -7.15 4.49 0.16
N GLN A 6 -6.24 3.70 -0.41
CA GLN A 6 -5.35 4.14 -1.49
C GLN A 6 -5.46 3.23 -2.69
N SER A 7 -5.83 3.81 -3.83
CA SER A 7 -5.84 3.10 -5.10
C SER A 7 -4.45 3.12 -5.72
N LEU A 8 -3.74 1.99 -5.71
CA LEU A 8 -2.43 1.89 -6.37
C LEU A 8 -2.51 1.98 -7.90
N LYS A 9 -3.72 1.82 -8.48
CA LYS A 9 -3.95 1.94 -9.92
C LYS A 9 -4.08 3.40 -10.36
N THR A 10 -4.73 4.24 -9.54
CA THR A 10 -5.07 5.62 -9.91
C THR A 10 -4.34 6.67 -9.08
N GLY A 11 -3.71 6.28 -7.96
CA GLY A 11 -3.10 7.19 -7.00
C GLY A 11 -4.09 7.97 -6.14
N VAL A 12 -5.39 7.70 -6.24
CA VAL A 12 -6.42 8.36 -5.42
C VAL A 12 -6.33 7.85 -3.99
N THR A 13 -6.40 8.80 -3.04
CA THR A 13 -6.47 8.53 -1.61
C THR A 13 -7.75 9.13 -1.04
N GLU A 14 -8.50 8.38 -0.27
CA GLU A 14 -9.75 8.83 0.36
C GLU A 14 -9.86 8.33 1.81
N VAL A 15 -10.68 9.01 2.61
CA VAL A 15 -11.07 8.55 3.94
C VAL A 15 -12.48 8.00 3.87
N ALA A 16 -12.62 6.70 4.07
CA ALA A 16 -13.90 6.01 4.03
C ALA A 16 -14.38 5.62 5.44
N GLU A 17 -15.68 5.66 5.66
CA GLU A 17 -16.30 4.99 6.80
C GLU A 17 -16.57 3.53 6.45
N VAL A 18 -15.96 2.62 7.22
CA VAL A 18 -16.07 1.17 7.01
C VAL A 18 -16.61 0.47 8.24
N PRO A 19 -17.17 -0.75 8.11
CA PRO A 19 -17.60 -1.54 9.26
C PRO A 19 -16.46 -1.78 10.26
N CYS A 20 -16.77 -1.75 11.55
CA CYS A 20 -15.80 -2.13 12.59
C CYS A 20 -15.58 -3.66 12.53
N PRO A 21 -14.33 -4.15 12.52
CA PRO A 21 -14.04 -5.59 12.49
C PRO A 21 -14.46 -6.26 13.80
N ARG A 22 -14.75 -7.57 13.72
CA ARG A 22 -15.01 -8.42 14.89
C ARG A 22 -13.75 -9.23 15.23
N ALA A 23 -13.38 -9.27 16.51
CA ALA A 23 -12.30 -10.15 16.95
C ALA A 23 -12.78 -11.60 17.07
N GLY A 24 -12.03 -12.53 16.50
CA GLY A 24 -12.22 -13.97 16.67
C GLY A 24 -11.48 -14.52 17.91
N ARG A 25 -11.48 -15.86 18.06
CA ARG A 25 -10.75 -16.54 19.13
C ARG A 25 -9.25 -16.22 19.04
N GLY A 26 -8.66 -15.76 20.15
CA GLY A 26 -7.23 -15.42 20.23
C GLY A 26 -6.84 -14.08 19.60
N GLN A 27 -7.80 -13.23 19.26
CA GLN A 27 -7.55 -11.90 18.68
C GLN A 27 -8.00 -10.79 19.64
N LEU A 28 -7.44 -9.59 19.45
CA LEU A 28 -7.83 -8.38 20.18
C LEU A 28 -8.37 -7.33 19.20
N LEU A 29 -9.47 -6.69 19.58
CA LEU A 29 -9.97 -5.49 18.91
C LEU A 29 -9.54 -4.27 19.72
N ILE A 30 -8.69 -3.42 19.14
CA ILE A 30 -8.13 -2.24 19.81
C ILE A 30 -8.86 -0.99 19.33
N ARG A 31 -9.39 -0.20 20.27
CA ARG A 31 -10.00 1.10 19.98
C ARG A 31 -8.93 2.20 19.98
N THR A 32 -8.43 2.53 18.79
CA THR A 32 -7.48 3.63 18.59
C THR A 32 -8.15 4.99 18.76
N ALA A 33 -7.61 5.85 19.65
CA ALA A 33 -8.14 7.19 19.89
C ALA A 33 -7.47 8.28 19.02
N ARG A 34 -6.22 8.03 18.59
CA ARG A 34 -5.40 8.94 17.78
C ARG A 34 -4.58 8.13 16.79
N SER A 35 -4.45 8.63 15.57
CA SER A 35 -3.59 8.07 14.52
C SER A 35 -2.78 9.20 13.89
N LEU A 36 -1.62 8.85 13.35
CA LEU A 36 -0.72 9.74 12.64
C LEU A 36 -0.37 9.08 11.31
N VAL A 37 -0.18 9.89 10.28
CA VAL A 37 0.22 9.46 8.93
C VAL A 37 1.67 9.88 8.74
N SER A 38 2.53 8.96 8.32
CA SER A 38 3.91 9.32 8.03
C SER A 38 3.96 10.01 6.67
N ALA A 39 4.80 11.03 6.48
CA ALA A 39 4.88 11.66 5.16
C ALA A 39 5.65 10.80 4.15
N GLY A 40 6.56 9.95 4.62
CA GLY A 40 7.52 9.23 3.78
C GLY A 40 6.93 8.03 3.04
N THR A 41 6.35 7.09 3.78
CA THR A 41 5.84 5.84 3.20
C THR A 41 4.61 6.08 2.33
N GLU A 42 3.73 6.97 2.75
CA GLU A 42 2.49 7.29 2.06
C GLU A 42 2.78 8.04 0.76
N ARG A 43 3.75 8.96 0.76
CA ARG A 43 4.21 9.61 -0.48
C ARG A 43 4.83 8.59 -1.44
N MET A 44 5.68 7.71 -0.94
CA MET A 44 6.27 6.64 -1.75
C MET A 44 5.20 5.77 -2.44
N LEU A 45 4.14 5.36 -1.73
CA LEU A 45 3.06 4.55 -2.31
C LEU A 45 2.25 5.31 -3.37
N VAL A 46 1.97 6.60 -3.14
CA VAL A 46 1.24 7.45 -4.10
C VAL A 46 2.07 7.67 -5.36
N ASP A 47 3.35 8.00 -5.21
CA ASP A 47 4.27 8.24 -6.32
C ASP A 47 4.48 6.94 -7.13
N PHE A 48 4.62 5.80 -6.45
CA PHE A 48 4.65 4.50 -7.10
C PHE A 48 3.36 4.25 -7.89
N GLY A 49 2.17 4.50 -7.30
CA GLY A 49 0.89 4.29 -7.99
C GLY A 49 0.76 5.11 -9.28
N ARG A 50 1.18 6.38 -9.24
CA ARG A 50 1.14 7.34 -10.36
C ARG A 50 2.17 7.05 -11.46
N ALA A 51 3.26 6.36 -11.13
CA ALA A 51 4.32 6.08 -12.09
C ALA A 51 3.88 5.16 -13.24
N GLY A 52 4.44 5.38 -14.43
CA GLY A 52 4.28 4.48 -15.58
C GLY A 52 5.03 3.16 -15.40
N TRP A 53 4.81 2.19 -16.28
CA TRP A 53 5.44 0.86 -16.19
C TRP A 53 6.98 0.91 -16.19
N ILE A 54 7.57 1.77 -17.01
CA ILE A 54 9.03 1.91 -17.11
C ILE A 54 9.60 2.49 -15.80
N ASP A 55 8.96 3.52 -15.25
CA ASP A 55 9.41 4.13 -14.00
C ASP A 55 9.24 3.17 -12.82
N LYS A 56 8.14 2.41 -12.77
CA LYS A 56 7.93 1.34 -11.78
C LYS A 56 9.03 0.28 -11.86
N ALA A 57 9.43 -0.13 -13.07
CA ALA A 57 10.52 -1.07 -13.28
C ALA A 57 11.87 -0.50 -12.81
N ARG A 58 12.15 0.78 -13.09
CA ARG A 58 13.36 1.47 -12.63
C ARG A 58 13.42 1.64 -11.10
N GLN A 59 12.26 1.85 -10.45
CA GLN A 59 12.16 1.94 -8.99
C GLN A 59 12.34 0.58 -8.29
N GLN A 60 12.16 -0.53 -9.01
CA GLN A 60 12.22 -1.90 -8.48
C GLN A 60 13.19 -2.77 -9.32
N PRO A 61 14.47 -2.37 -9.47
CA PRO A 61 15.41 -3.04 -10.38
C PRO A 61 15.67 -4.50 -9.98
N ASP A 62 15.65 -4.81 -8.69
CA ASP A 62 15.82 -6.18 -8.19
C ASP A 62 14.68 -7.10 -8.62
N LYS A 63 13.44 -6.59 -8.68
CA LYS A 63 12.29 -7.37 -9.19
C LYS A 63 12.41 -7.62 -10.69
N VAL A 64 12.93 -6.65 -11.45
CA VAL A 64 13.23 -6.84 -12.87
C VAL A 64 14.30 -7.92 -13.02
N ARG A 65 15.35 -7.88 -12.21
CA ARG A 65 16.41 -8.90 -12.21
C ARG A 65 15.88 -10.29 -11.90
N GLN A 66 15.02 -10.44 -10.89
CA GLN A 66 14.39 -11.72 -10.56
C GLN A 66 13.62 -12.33 -11.75
N VAL A 67 12.91 -11.49 -12.51
CA VAL A 67 12.21 -11.94 -13.72
C VAL A 67 13.20 -12.39 -14.79
N LEU A 68 14.27 -11.61 -15.03
CA LEU A 68 15.30 -11.96 -16.01
C LEU A 68 16.02 -13.26 -15.65
N ASP A 69 16.34 -13.47 -14.38
CA ASP A 69 16.97 -14.70 -13.90
C ASP A 69 16.02 -15.89 -14.09
N LYS A 70 14.72 -15.73 -13.80
CA LYS A 70 13.69 -16.76 -14.04
C LYS A 70 13.45 -17.06 -15.51
N ILE A 71 13.74 -16.16 -16.44
CA ILE A 71 13.63 -16.43 -17.88
C ILE A 71 14.84 -17.24 -18.37
N ARG A 72 15.99 -17.11 -17.71
CA ARG A 72 17.25 -17.78 -18.08
C ARG A 72 17.34 -19.23 -17.63
N THR A 73 16.46 -19.66 -16.73
CA THR A 73 16.33 -21.05 -16.23
C THR A 73 14.91 -21.55 -16.43
#